data_AF-A0A8B8C334-F1
#
_entry.id   AF-A0A8B8C334-F1
#
_cell.length_a   1.000
_cell.length_b   1.000
_cell.length_c   1.000
_cell.angle_alpha   90.00
_cell.angle_beta   90.00
_cell.angle_gamma   90.00
#
_symmetry.space_group_name_H-M   'P 1'
#
loop_
_entity.id
_entity.type
_entity.pdbx_description
1 polymer ?
#
loop_
_entity_poly.entity_id
_entity_poly.type
_entity_poly.pdbx_seq_one_letter_code
_entity_poly.pdbx_strand_id
1 'polypeptide(L)'
;MRTGITLIIIFKTLFSKSDAGFTDFETPSKDWFNALFRNAASWKLHRDDKPSWKTSPTLPLDHRRGSFLYFSTSGSAGDVYKKSAILESKILRNSNRGSCVSFWYRISGRHAGVLELKRVKRTGTDLLWKRKGEQTVGWKYVKVAIPINTKAKYYQLIIEANLGSGGSIAIDDIDLDENRSCTNSLENGGFIVDFENKVTSMKNKVYGDHFDWVIKKATSSEGGPPNDFTSGMGHYLLLKTYGKRTGQKASYVSNGISRSDHGACLSFYYFINEQRVGKLTVSILSKSGWVSTAKILWSNTGNQSGNWKFAKVSLPKTLTSQSYDIMFTGTVGTDNSGSLAIDDITLKNTGVC
;
A
#
# COMPACT_ATOMS: atom_id res chain seq x y z
N MET A 1 48.91 -18.69 -26.07
CA MET A 1 47.47 -18.93 -25.85
C MET A 1 47.07 -18.41 -24.47
N ARG A 2 46.50 -17.21 -24.41
CA ARG A 2 45.69 -16.73 -23.29
C ARG A 2 44.62 -15.83 -23.91
N THR A 3 43.47 -16.41 -24.21
CA THR A 3 42.29 -15.70 -24.69
C THR A 3 41.57 -15.10 -23.49
N GLY A 4 41.78 -13.81 -23.27
CA GLY A 4 40.95 -13.01 -22.37
C GLY A 4 39.59 -12.78 -23.02
N ILE A 5 38.54 -13.29 -22.39
CA ILE A 5 37.15 -13.02 -22.79
C ILE A 5 36.82 -11.60 -22.34
N THR A 6 36.91 -10.66 -23.27
CA THR A 6 36.38 -9.30 -23.13
C THR A 6 34.85 -9.40 -23.06
N LEU A 7 34.28 -9.17 -21.89
CA LEU A 7 32.83 -9.11 -21.69
C LEU A 7 32.31 -7.86 -22.40
N ILE A 8 31.59 -8.08 -23.50
CA ILE A 8 30.96 -7.06 -24.32
C ILE A 8 29.77 -6.47 -23.52
N ILE A 9 29.96 -5.29 -22.93
CA ILE A 9 28.89 -4.45 -22.40
C ILE A 9 28.44 -3.54 -23.55
N ILE A 10 27.32 -3.88 -24.20
CA ILE A 10 26.68 -2.98 -25.18
C ILE A 10 25.69 -2.10 -24.42
N PHE A 11 26.06 -0.84 -24.16
CA PHE A 11 25.10 0.24 -23.97
C PHE A 11 25.06 1.06 -25.26
N LYS A 12 24.01 0.90 -26.07
CA LYS A 12 23.66 1.89 -27.09
C LYS A 12 22.75 2.94 -26.45
N THR A 13 23.27 4.15 -26.38
CA THR A 13 22.57 5.41 -26.13
C THR A 13 21.57 5.74 -27.23
N LEU A 14 20.41 6.26 -26.83
CA LEU A 14 19.64 7.40 -27.39
C LEU A 14 18.14 7.14 -27.22
N PHE A 15 17.56 7.57 -26.10
CA PHE A 15 16.15 7.99 -26.03
C PHE A 15 15.99 9.06 -24.96
N SER A 16 15.22 10.09 -25.29
CA SER A 16 14.84 11.21 -24.46
C SER A 16 14.21 10.75 -23.15
N LYS A 17 14.76 11.23 -22.01
CA LYS A 17 14.15 11.35 -20.67
C LYS A 17 12.85 10.53 -20.48
N SER A 18 12.94 9.20 -20.46
CA SER A 18 11.88 8.38 -19.88
C SER A 18 12.10 8.38 -18.38
N ASP A 19 11.04 8.56 -17.60
CA ASP A 19 11.08 8.50 -16.14
C ASP A 19 11.86 7.25 -15.71
N ALA A 20 13.01 7.47 -15.07
CA ALA A 20 13.95 6.40 -14.78
C ALA A 20 13.30 5.42 -13.80
N GLY A 21 13.26 4.12 -14.13
CA GLY A 21 12.77 3.09 -13.22
C GLY A 21 11.29 2.71 -13.33
N PHE A 22 10.52 3.34 -14.22
CA PHE A 22 9.13 2.96 -14.51
C PHE A 22 9.02 1.74 -15.44
N THR A 23 8.09 0.83 -15.15
CA THR A 23 7.68 -0.24 -16.05
C THR A 23 6.23 -0.65 -15.79
N ASP A 24 5.43 -0.64 -16.87
CA ASP A 24 4.02 -1.07 -16.93
C ASP A 24 3.85 -2.49 -17.49
N PHE A 25 4.97 -3.19 -17.76
CA PHE A 25 5.05 -4.50 -18.39
C PHE A 25 4.39 -4.67 -19.77
N GLU A 26 3.81 -3.62 -20.35
CA GLU A 26 3.30 -3.60 -21.74
C GLU A 26 4.43 -3.66 -22.76
N THR A 27 5.60 -3.18 -22.37
CA THR A 27 6.85 -3.36 -23.10
C THR A 27 7.92 -3.97 -22.20
N PRO A 28 8.95 -4.64 -22.78
CA PRO A 28 10.04 -5.18 -21.98
C PRO A 28 10.69 -4.11 -21.10
N SER A 29 10.76 -4.38 -19.80
CA SER A 29 11.39 -3.48 -18.84
C SER A 29 12.88 -3.30 -19.14
N LYS A 30 13.37 -2.07 -18.98
CA LYS A 30 14.80 -1.75 -19.05
C LYS A 30 15.47 -1.69 -17.67
N ASP A 31 14.68 -1.67 -16.61
CA ASP A 31 15.15 -1.43 -15.24
C ASP A 31 14.82 -2.59 -14.29
N TRP A 32 13.97 -3.55 -14.68
CA TRP A 32 13.57 -4.70 -13.87
C TRP A 32 13.69 -6.02 -14.64
N PHE A 33 14.26 -7.05 -14.01
CA PHE A 33 14.63 -8.30 -14.67
C PHE A 33 14.33 -9.52 -13.78
N ASN A 34 13.90 -10.62 -14.39
CA ASN A 34 13.90 -11.91 -13.70
C ASN A 34 15.32 -12.28 -13.28
N ALA A 35 15.48 -12.77 -12.05
CA ALA A 35 16.78 -13.16 -11.54
C ALA A 35 17.36 -14.34 -12.36
N LEU A 36 18.48 -14.10 -13.05
CA LEU A 36 19.13 -15.11 -13.91
C LEU A 36 20.06 -16.05 -13.13
N PHE A 37 20.66 -15.56 -12.04
CA PHE A 37 21.71 -16.28 -11.31
C PHE A 37 21.31 -16.70 -9.89
N ARG A 38 20.04 -16.49 -9.51
CA ARG A 38 19.50 -17.01 -8.26
C ARG A 38 18.79 -18.32 -8.52
N ASN A 39 18.86 -19.25 -7.57
CA ASN A 39 18.08 -20.49 -7.63
C ASN A 39 16.58 -20.22 -7.35
N ALA A 40 15.96 -19.38 -8.18
CA ALA A 40 14.58 -18.94 -8.11
C ALA A 40 13.85 -19.27 -9.41
N ALA A 41 12.52 -19.35 -9.33
CA ALA A 41 11.63 -19.39 -10.48
C ALA A 41 11.57 -18.00 -11.13
N SER A 42 11.05 -17.96 -12.35
CA SER A 42 10.79 -16.69 -13.04
C SER A 42 9.36 -16.23 -12.79
N TRP A 43 9.20 -14.93 -12.56
CA TRP A 43 7.93 -14.25 -12.75
C TRP A 43 7.47 -14.44 -14.20
N LYS A 44 6.23 -14.88 -14.36
CA LYS A 44 5.63 -15.12 -15.67
C LYS A 44 4.88 -13.87 -16.12
N LEU A 45 5.10 -13.46 -17.36
CA LEU A 45 4.35 -12.36 -17.96
C LEU A 45 2.98 -12.89 -18.42
N HIS A 46 1.93 -12.34 -17.85
CA HIS A 46 0.59 -12.40 -18.43
C HIS A 46 0.49 -11.34 -19.51
N ARG A 47 -0.13 -11.68 -20.66
CA ARG A 47 -0.46 -10.72 -21.72
C ARG A 47 -1.91 -10.91 -22.08
N ASP A 48 -2.68 -9.83 -22.12
CA ASP A 48 -3.97 -9.82 -22.79
C ASP A 48 -3.77 -9.42 -24.26
N ASP A 49 -4.48 -10.07 -25.20
CA ASP A 49 -4.35 -9.86 -26.66
C ASP A 49 -4.82 -8.46 -27.15
N LYS A 50 -5.02 -7.49 -26.25
CA LYS A 50 -5.40 -6.11 -26.59
C LYS A 50 -4.52 -5.12 -25.82
N PRO A 51 -3.45 -4.58 -26.44
CA PRO A 51 -2.67 -3.50 -25.82
C PRO A 51 -3.57 -2.27 -25.64
N SER A 52 -3.72 -1.78 -24.41
CA SER A 52 -4.27 -0.44 -24.16
C SER A 52 -3.24 0.62 -24.59
N TRP A 53 -3.74 1.75 -25.09
CA TRP A 53 -2.99 2.66 -25.95
C TRP A 53 -2.14 3.65 -25.17
N LYS A 54 -1.02 4.09 -25.78
CA LYS A 54 -0.14 5.18 -25.34
C LYS A 54 -0.91 6.49 -25.08
N THR A 55 -0.97 6.96 -23.83
CA THR A 55 -0.86 8.39 -23.44
C THR A 55 -0.71 8.56 -21.92
N SER A 56 0.45 9.09 -21.47
CA SER A 56 0.71 9.84 -20.22
C SER A 56 0.38 9.22 -18.83
N PRO A 57 1.06 9.69 -17.76
CA PRO A 57 1.03 9.10 -16.41
C PRO A 57 -0.22 9.59 -15.66
N THR A 58 -1.39 9.21 -16.15
CA THR A 58 -2.67 9.39 -15.48
C THR A 58 -3.26 8.01 -15.32
N LEU A 59 -3.26 7.52 -14.07
CA LEU A 59 -3.81 6.22 -13.65
C LEU A 59 -5.04 5.80 -14.48
N PRO A 60 -4.97 4.76 -15.32
CA PRO A 60 -6.13 4.29 -16.04
C PRO A 60 -6.97 3.36 -15.16
N LEU A 61 -8.28 3.42 -15.37
CA LEU A 61 -9.17 2.30 -15.09
C LEU A 61 -8.81 1.12 -16.03
N ASP A 62 -7.80 0.29 -15.74
CA ASP A 62 -7.60 -0.89 -16.60
C ASP A 62 -6.89 -2.14 -16.06
N HIS A 63 -6.66 -2.38 -14.76
CA HIS A 63 -6.07 -3.69 -14.32
C HIS A 63 -6.96 -4.95 -14.55
N ARG A 64 -7.97 -4.88 -15.42
CA ARG A 64 -8.70 -6.00 -16.04
C ARG A 64 -8.27 -6.28 -17.49
N ARG A 65 -7.40 -5.45 -18.09
CA ARG A 65 -6.89 -5.52 -19.47
C ARG A 65 -5.47 -4.99 -19.49
N GLY A 66 -4.48 -5.82 -19.79
CA GLY A 66 -3.07 -5.40 -19.86
C GLY A 66 -2.09 -6.52 -19.51
N SER A 67 -0.80 -6.20 -19.53
CA SER A 67 0.29 -7.11 -19.24
C SER A 67 0.76 -6.94 -17.80
N PHE A 68 0.94 -8.03 -17.06
CA PHE A 68 1.44 -7.97 -15.68
C PHE A 68 2.29 -9.19 -15.35
N LEU A 69 3.08 -9.12 -14.29
CA LEU A 69 3.87 -10.26 -13.82
C LEU A 69 3.10 -11.06 -12.77
N TYR A 70 3.11 -12.38 -12.87
CA TYR A 70 2.50 -13.27 -11.88
C TYR A 70 3.33 -14.50 -11.58
N PHE A 71 3.07 -15.08 -10.41
CA PHE A 71 3.64 -16.33 -9.94
C PHE A 71 2.54 -17.10 -9.19
N SER A 72 2.29 -18.37 -9.57
CA SER A 72 1.17 -19.14 -9.04
C SER A 72 1.49 -20.62 -8.84
N THR A 73 0.80 -21.25 -7.89
CA THR A 73 0.96 -22.67 -7.60
C THR A 73 0.45 -23.57 -8.74
N SER A 74 -0.59 -23.15 -9.47
CA SER A 74 -1.21 -23.91 -10.57
C SER A 74 -0.44 -23.84 -11.90
N GLY A 75 0.35 -22.78 -12.12
CA GLY A 75 1.19 -22.62 -13.31
C GLY A 75 2.60 -23.23 -13.18
N SER A 76 2.92 -23.84 -12.05
CA SER A 76 4.27 -24.34 -11.73
C SER A 76 4.55 -25.76 -12.23
N ALA A 77 3.71 -26.31 -13.14
CA ALA A 77 3.83 -27.68 -13.65
C ALA A 77 5.15 -27.99 -14.39
N GLY A 78 6.01 -26.98 -14.66
CA GLY A 78 7.37 -27.16 -15.20
C GLY A 78 8.51 -26.74 -14.25
N ASP A 79 8.22 -26.13 -13.10
CA ASP A 79 9.19 -25.60 -12.11
C ASP A 79 8.92 -26.22 -10.71
N VAL A 80 8.66 -27.53 -10.70
CA VAL A 80 8.06 -28.31 -9.59
C VAL A 80 8.77 -28.17 -8.22
N TYR A 81 9.95 -27.58 -8.14
CA TYR A 81 10.72 -27.44 -6.90
C TYR A 81 10.94 -26.00 -6.40
N LYS A 82 10.67 -24.97 -7.19
CA LYS A 82 11.01 -23.58 -6.80
C LYS A 82 9.79 -22.84 -6.27
N LYS A 83 9.80 -22.55 -4.98
CA LYS A 83 8.73 -21.80 -4.28
C LYS A 83 8.93 -20.29 -4.26
N SER A 84 10.04 -19.78 -4.81
CA SER A 84 10.38 -18.35 -4.82
C SER A 84 10.55 -17.85 -6.26
N ALA A 85 9.96 -16.71 -6.61
CA ALA A 85 10.24 -15.95 -7.82
C ALA A 85 10.84 -14.58 -7.47
N ILE A 86 11.90 -14.19 -8.16
CA ILE A 86 12.69 -13.00 -7.83
C ILE A 86 12.76 -12.07 -9.04
N LEU A 87 12.32 -10.83 -8.83
CA LEU A 87 12.49 -9.71 -9.76
C LEU A 87 13.53 -8.75 -9.18
N GLU A 88 14.54 -8.42 -9.98
CA GLU A 88 15.65 -7.56 -9.58
C GLU A 88 15.63 -6.25 -10.37
N SER A 89 15.86 -5.13 -9.68
CA SER A 89 16.09 -3.85 -10.37
C SER A 89 17.49 -3.82 -11.01
N LYS A 90 17.76 -2.82 -11.84
CA LYS A 90 19.14 -2.36 -12.10
C LYS A 90 19.85 -2.02 -10.78
N ILE A 91 21.17 -1.91 -10.83
CA ILE A 91 21.94 -1.40 -9.69
C ILE A 91 21.69 0.11 -9.57
N LEU A 92 21.23 0.52 -8.40
CA LEU A 92 20.88 1.89 -8.05
C LEU A 92 21.98 2.54 -7.22
N ARG A 93 22.06 3.87 -7.30
CA ARG A 93 22.98 4.69 -6.50
C ARG A 93 22.20 5.33 -5.36
N ASN A 94 22.76 5.34 -4.15
CA ASN A 94 22.12 6.01 -3.02
C ASN A 94 21.98 7.51 -3.26
N SER A 95 20.77 8.01 -3.02
CA SER A 95 20.44 9.43 -3.06
C SER A 95 20.48 10.05 -1.66
N ASN A 96 20.94 11.29 -1.57
CA ASN A 96 20.89 12.08 -0.34
C ASN A 96 19.48 12.64 -0.05
N ARG A 97 18.52 12.41 -0.95
CA ARG A 97 17.11 12.83 -0.82
C ARG A 97 16.17 11.65 -0.49
N GLY A 98 16.73 10.45 -0.37
CA GLY A 98 15.97 9.20 -0.32
C GLY A 98 15.41 8.82 -1.68
N SER A 99 14.76 7.67 -1.74
CA SER A 99 14.10 7.16 -2.94
C SER A 99 12.73 6.58 -2.57
N CYS A 100 11.86 6.44 -3.55
CA CYS A 100 10.53 5.88 -3.38
C CYS A 100 10.27 4.85 -4.46
N VAL A 101 9.79 3.66 -4.09
CA VAL A 101 9.30 2.68 -5.05
C VAL A 101 7.82 2.45 -4.81
N SER A 102 7.06 2.36 -5.89
CA SER A 102 5.64 2.07 -5.85
C SER A 102 5.29 1.01 -6.87
N PHE A 103 4.28 0.19 -6.57
CA PHE A 103 3.80 -0.84 -7.49
C PHE A 103 2.40 -1.30 -7.09
N TRP A 104 1.69 -1.87 -8.06
CA TRP A 104 0.49 -2.64 -7.82
C TRP A 104 0.84 -4.09 -7.49
N TYR A 105 0.07 -4.68 -6.60
CA TYR A 105 0.18 -6.08 -6.25
C TYR A 105 -1.18 -6.72 -6.00
N ARG A 106 -1.24 -8.02 -6.20
CA ARG A 106 -2.41 -8.85 -5.87
C ARG A 106 -1.93 -10.16 -5.27
N ILE A 107 -2.41 -10.50 -4.08
CA ILE A 107 -2.12 -11.76 -3.40
C ILE A 107 -3.45 -12.48 -3.17
N SER A 108 -3.71 -13.52 -3.96
CA SER A 108 -5.00 -14.23 -4.02
C SER A 108 -4.87 -15.64 -3.48
N GLY A 109 -5.77 -16.02 -2.56
CA GLY A 109 -5.82 -17.34 -1.94
C GLY A 109 -5.23 -17.35 -0.52
N ARG A 110 -5.94 -17.99 0.41
CA ARG A 110 -5.65 -18.03 1.86
C ARG A 110 -4.22 -18.49 2.20
N HIS A 111 -3.60 -19.28 1.33
CA HIS A 111 -2.24 -19.79 1.48
C HIS A 111 -1.33 -19.37 0.33
N ALA A 112 -1.57 -18.18 -0.26
CA ALA A 112 -0.85 -17.69 -1.43
C ALA A 112 0.64 -17.54 -1.19
N GLY A 113 1.05 -17.19 0.04
CA GLY A 113 2.45 -17.05 0.41
C GLY A 113 2.80 -15.66 0.92
N VAL A 114 3.97 -15.16 0.54
CA VAL A 114 4.56 -13.90 1.00
C VAL A 114 5.12 -13.14 -0.19
N LEU A 115 4.86 -11.83 -0.26
CA LEU A 115 5.52 -10.90 -1.18
C LEU A 115 6.40 -9.94 -0.36
N GLU A 116 7.66 -9.80 -0.74
CA GLU A 116 8.64 -8.98 -0.03
C GLU A 116 9.37 -8.03 -0.99
N LEU A 117 9.65 -6.81 -0.53
CA LEU A 117 10.57 -5.88 -1.17
C LEU A 117 11.80 -5.72 -0.26
N LYS A 118 12.97 -5.96 -0.84
CA LYS A 118 14.26 -5.95 -0.13
C LYS A 118 15.22 -4.98 -0.80
N ARG A 119 16.12 -4.41 0.00
CA ARG A 119 17.30 -3.69 -0.47
C ARG A 119 18.53 -4.54 -0.21
N VAL A 120 19.18 -4.98 -1.28
CA VAL A 120 20.48 -5.68 -1.19
C VAL A 120 21.61 -4.68 -1.40
N LYS A 121 22.56 -4.68 -0.47
CA LYS A 121 23.75 -3.82 -0.47
C LYS A 121 24.97 -4.70 -0.16
N ARG A 122 26.17 -4.17 -0.37
CA ARG A 122 27.42 -4.90 -0.04
C ARG A 122 27.47 -5.33 1.44
N THR A 123 26.86 -4.56 2.34
CA THR A 123 26.89 -4.82 3.78
C THR A 123 25.75 -5.71 4.28
N GLY A 124 24.93 -6.27 3.38
CA GLY A 124 23.80 -7.14 3.74
C GLY A 124 22.48 -6.78 3.05
N THR A 125 21.38 -7.25 3.60
CA THR A 125 20.03 -7.07 3.03
C THR A 125 19.11 -6.43 4.06
N ASP A 126 18.41 -5.36 3.66
CA ASP A 126 17.36 -4.76 4.47
C ASP A 126 15.99 -5.19 3.92
N LEU A 127 15.09 -5.65 4.79
CA LEU A 127 13.68 -5.81 4.42
C LEU A 127 13.01 -4.44 4.46
N LEU A 128 12.49 -3.98 3.33
CA LEU A 128 11.81 -2.68 3.23
C LEU A 128 10.30 -2.81 3.38
N TRP A 129 9.71 -3.87 2.85
CA TRP A 129 8.28 -4.09 2.89
C TRP A 129 7.92 -5.57 2.72
N LYS A 130 6.79 -5.98 3.31
CA LYS A 130 6.32 -7.37 3.30
C LYS A 130 4.80 -7.45 3.40
N ARG A 131 4.20 -8.39 2.67
CA ARG A 131 2.79 -8.82 2.80
C ARG A 131 2.70 -10.33 2.80
N LYS A 132 1.78 -10.89 3.59
CA LYS A 132 1.58 -12.35 3.71
C LYS A 132 0.09 -12.69 3.65
N GLY A 133 -0.20 -13.86 3.08
CA GLY A 133 -1.54 -14.42 3.05
C GLY A 133 -2.49 -13.67 2.10
N GLU A 134 -3.75 -14.09 2.09
CA GLU A 134 -4.77 -13.45 1.25
C GLU A 134 -5.04 -12.03 1.73
N GLN A 135 -4.73 -11.06 0.87
CA GLN A 135 -4.92 -9.65 1.18
C GLN A 135 -6.22 -9.11 0.56
N THR A 136 -6.61 -9.62 -0.62
CA THR A 136 -7.80 -9.15 -1.32
C THR A 136 -8.12 -10.03 -2.56
N VAL A 137 -9.32 -9.86 -3.11
CA VAL A 137 -9.72 -10.38 -4.43
C VAL A 137 -9.18 -9.51 -5.58
N GLY A 138 -8.81 -8.24 -5.33
CA GLY A 138 -8.41 -7.26 -6.36
C GLY A 138 -6.96 -6.78 -6.29
N TRP A 139 -6.64 -5.73 -7.05
CA TRP A 139 -5.32 -5.08 -7.03
C TRP A 139 -5.21 -4.06 -5.88
N LYS A 140 -4.04 -4.02 -5.26
CA LYS A 140 -3.64 -3.06 -4.23
C LYS A 140 -2.42 -2.28 -4.70
N TYR A 141 -2.30 -1.05 -4.25
CA TYR A 141 -1.15 -0.19 -4.56
C TYR A 141 -0.36 0.07 -3.30
N VAL A 142 0.96 0.10 -3.40
CA VAL A 142 1.86 0.41 -2.30
C VAL A 142 2.88 1.47 -2.73
N LYS A 143 3.26 2.34 -1.78
CA LYS A 143 4.46 3.19 -1.84
C LYS A 143 5.39 2.81 -0.69
N VAL A 144 6.64 2.49 -1.00
CA VAL A 144 7.65 2.08 -0.02
C VAL A 144 8.82 3.05 -0.06
N ALA A 145 9.04 3.75 1.06
CA ALA A 145 10.19 4.64 1.20
C ALA A 145 11.47 3.81 1.31
N ILE A 146 12.49 4.22 0.57
CA ILE A 146 13.84 3.64 0.66
C ILE A 146 14.68 4.63 1.50
N PRO A 147 14.99 4.31 2.77
CA PRO A 147 15.68 5.23 3.65
C PRO A 147 17.08 5.55 3.15
N ILE A 148 17.55 6.78 3.36
CA ILE A 148 18.92 7.18 3.02
C ILE A 148 19.90 6.24 3.75
N ASN A 149 20.85 5.68 3.00
CA ASN A 149 21.92 4.87 3.56
C ASN A 149 23.27 5.49 3.20
N THR A 150 23.89 6.16 4.16
CA THR A 150 25.18 6.83 4.00
C THR A 150 26.36 5.85 3.98
N LYS A 151 26.16 4.60 4.40
CA LYS A 151 27.21 3.57 4.52
C LYS A 151 27.37 2.70 3.28
N ALA A 152 26.42 2.75 2.34
CA ALA A 152 26.50 2.02 1.08
C ALA A 152 26.40 3.02 -0.08
N LYS A 153 27.20 2.85 -1.14
CA LYS A 153 27.12 3.72 -2.33
C LYS A 153 26.09 3.23 -3.35
N TYR A 154 25.95 1.92 -3.45
CA TYR A 154 25.08 1.24 -4.40
C TYR A 154 24.22 0.19 -3.70
N TYR A 155 23.04 -0.04 -4.25
CA TYR A 155 22.13 -1.10 -3.81
C TYR A 155 21.30 -1.60 -4.99
N GLN A 156 20.63 -2.72 -4.80
CA GLN A 156 19.66 -3.29 -5.74
C GLN A 156 18.35 -3.53 -4.98
N LEU A 157 17.23 -3.27 -5.65
CA LEU A 157 15.92 -3.64 -5.13
C LEU A 157 15.56 -5.03 -5.62
N ILE A 158 14.97 -5.81 -4.73
CA ILE A 158 14.48 -7.15 -5.02
C ILE A 158 13.02 -7.22 -4.61
N ILE A 159 12.14 -7.57 -5.56
CA ILE A 159 10.77 -7.96 -5.30
C ILE A 159 10.71 -9.49 -5.39
N GLU A 160 10.41 -10.13 -4.26
CA GLU A 160 10.43 -11.58 -4.14
C GLU A 160 9.07 -12.11 -3.69
N ALA A 161 8.52 -13.05 -4.48
CA ALA A 161 7.32 -13.79 -4.14
C ALA A 161 7.68 -15.20 -3.70
N ASN A 162 7.36 -15.55 -2.46
CA ASN A 162 7.48 -16.89 -1.91
C ASN A 162 6.08 -17.51 -1.80
N LEU A 163 5.74 -18.47 -2.67
CA LEU A 163 4.43 -19.11 -2.67
C LEU A 163 4.23 -20.03 -1.47
N GLY A 164 3.02 -20.01 -0.92
CA GLY A 164 2.56 -20.97 0.07
C GLY A 164 1.99 -22.24 -0.56
N SER A 165 1.07 -22.91 0.14
CA SER A 165 0.46 -24.16 -0.33
C SER A 165 -0.66 -23.97 -1.35
N GLY A 166 -1.14 -22.74 -1.60
CA GLY A 166 -2.16 -22.50 -2.60
C GLY A 166 -2.49 -21.02 -2.80
N GLY A 167 -2.32 -20.54 -4.03
CA GLY A 167 -2.70 -19.19 -4.45
C GLY A 167 -1.82 -18.62 -5.56
N SER A 168 -1.96 -17.31 -5.79
CA SER A 168 -1.15 -16.56 -6.76
C SER A 168 -0.76 -15.20 -6.21
N ILE A 169 0.41 -14.74 -6.67
CA ILE A 169 0.94 -13.41 -6.42
C ILE A 169 1.17 -12.76 -7.77
N ALA A 170 0.67 -11.54 -7.95
CA ALA A 170 0.90 -10.74 -9.14
C ALA A 170 1.38 -9.33 -8.76
N ILE A 171 2.16 -8.71 -9.64
CA ILE A 171 2.67 -7.35 -9.52
C ILE A 171 2.55 -6.62 -10.86
N ASP A 172 2.35 -5.31 -10.80
CA ASP A 172 2.14 -4.46 -11.96
C ASP A 172 2.55 -2.99 -11.70
N ASP A 173 2.68 -2.18 -12.76
CA ASP A 173 3.14 -0.78 -12.79
C ASP A 173 4.16 -0.41 -11.70
N ILE A 174 5.39 -0.90 -11.85
CA ILE A 174 6.45 -0.52 -10.91
C ILE A 174 7.00 0.85 -11.30
N ASP A 175 6.98 1.79 -10.36
CA ASP A 175 7.57 3.11 -10.48
C ASP A 175 8.64 3.33 -9.41
N LEU A 176 9.77 3.94 -9.79
CA LEU A 176 10.90 4.18 -8.90
C LEU A 176 11.39 5.62 -9.04
N ASP A 177 11.13 6.44 -8.03
CA ASP A 177 11.75 7.75 -7.88
C ASP A 177 13.09 7.61 -7.14
N GLU A 178 14.20 7.64 -7.89
CA GLU A 178 15.54 7.48 -7.33
C GLU A 178 15.98 8.68 -6.47
N ASN A 179 15.33 9.85 -6.55
CA ASN A 179 15.80 11.10 -5.95
C ASN A 179 14.79 11.83 -5.07
N ARG A 180 13.74 11.14 -4.64
CA ARG A 180 12.72 11.67 -3.73
C ARG A 180 12.24 10.56 -2.79
N SER A 181 12.21 10.84 -1.49
CA SER A 181 11.53 9.98 -0.52
C SER A 181 10.02 9.91 -0.80
N CYS A 182 9.34 8.86 -0.32
CA CYS A 182 7.91 8.74 -0.57
C CYS A 182 7.12 9.85 0.09
N THR A 183 6.13 10.33 -0.66
CA THR A 183 5.01 11.07 -0.10
C THR A 183 3.81 10.14 -0.02
N ASN A 184 3.00 10.31 1.01
CA ASN A 184 1.74 9.60 1.15
C ASN A 184 0.66 10.13 0.21
N SER A 185 0.98 11.12 -0.62
CA SER A 185 0.07 11.70 -1.59
C SER A 185 -0.03 10.82 -2.83
N LEU A 186 -1.25 10.65 -3.32
CA LEU A 186 -1.58 10.16 -4.65
C LEU A 186 -1.92 11.35 -5.55
N GLU A 187 -2.10 11.07 -6.83
CA GLU A 187 -2.58 12.06 -7.79
C GLU A 187 -3.91 12.70 -7.36
N ASN A 188 -4.16 13.90 -7.88
CA ASN A 188 -5.38 14.67 -7.64
C ASN A 188 -5.71 14.90 -6.15
N GLY A 189 -4.71 14.87 -5.27
CA GLY A 189 -4.89 15.06 -3.83
C GLY A 189 -5.42 13.83 -3.09
N GLY A 190 -5.41 12.65 -3.72
CA GLY A 190 -5.60 11.38 -3.01
C GLY A 190 -4.44 11.09 -2.04
N PHE A 191 -4.57 10.05 -1.23
CA PHE A 191 -3.49 9.64 -0.32
C PHE A 191 -3.58 8.18 0.11
N ILE A 192 -2.48 7.67 0.67
CA ILE A 192 -2.39 6.36 1.32
C ILE A 192 -1.76 6.53 2.69
N VAL A 193 -2.31 5.84 3.69
CA VAL A 193 -1.78 5.75 5.04
C VAL A 193 -1.86 4.28 5.48
N ASP A 194 -0.69 3.63 5.53
CA ASP A 194 -0.50 2.24 5.97
C ASP A 194 0.20 2.15 7.34
N PHE A 195 0.41 3.29 8.01
CA PHE A 195 1.03 3.44 9.34
C PHE A 195 2.45 2.88 9.52
N GLU A 196 3.07 2.29 8.49
CA GLU A 196 4.45 1.78 8.56
C GLU A 196 5.48 2.91 8.58
N ASN A 197 5.12 4.05 7.99
CA ASN A 197 5.93 5.25 8.03
C ASN A 197 5.28 6.27 8.98
N LYS A 198 6.07 6.88 9.87
CA LYS A 198 5.60 7.88 10.88
C LYS A 198 5.07 9.18 10.26
N VAL A 199 5.25 9.39 8.96
CA VAL A 199 4.66 10.50 8.22
C VAL A 199 3.27 10.07 7.79
N THR A 200 2.23 10.82 8.12
CA THR A 200 0.84 10.50 7.77
C THR A 200 0.15 11.72 7.16
N SER A 201 -0.68 11.52 6.14
CA SER A 201 -1.55 12.60 5.56
C SER A 201 -2.75 12.94 6.46
N MET A 202 -2.77 12.35 7.66
CA MET A 202 -3.83 12.42 8.64
C MET A 202 -3.22 12.58 10.03
N LYS A 203 -3.96 13.15 10.97
CA LYS A 203 -3.50 13.41 12.35
C LYS A 203 -4.65 13.35 13.34
N ASN A 204 -4.35 13.19 14.62
CA ASN A 204 -5.34 13.38 15.67
C ASN A 204 -5.90 14.80 15.61
N LYS A 205 -7.20 14.92 15.87
CA LYS A 205 -7.86 16.21 16.00
C LYS A 205 -7.33 16.90 17.26
N VAL A 206 -7.00 18.19 17.15
CA VAL A 206 -6.37 18.91 18.27
C VAL A 206 -7.40 19.37 19.32
N TYR A 207 -8.63 19.66 18.89
CA TYR A 207 -9.67 20.22 19.76
C TYR A 207 -11.05 19.61 19.46
N GLY A 208 -11.89 19.54 20.49
CA GLY A 208 -13.31 19.19 20.37
C GLY A 208 -13.59 17.68 20.33
N ASP A 209 -12.63 16.86 20.73
CA ASP A 209 -12.80 15.47 21.14
C ASP A 209 -12.18 15.24 22.53
N HIS A 210 -12.18 14.01 23.02
CA HIS A 210 -11.91 13.71 24.44
C HIS A 210 -10.56 13.04 24.67
N PHE A 211 -10.02 12.35 23.66
CA PHE A 211 -8.76 11.62 23.70
C PHE A 211 -8.32 11.26 22.28
N ASP A 212 -7.13 10.68 22.16
CA ASP A 212 -6.48 10.47 20.87
C ASP A 212 -6.35 9.00 20.46
N TRP A 213 -6.27 8.80 19.14
CA TRP A 213 -5.80 7.56 18.54
C TRP A 213 -4.28 7.42 18.70
N VAL A 214 -3.80 6.18 18.79
CA VAL A 214 -2.38 5.88 18.93
C VAL A 214 -1.92 4.89 17.87
N ILE A 215 -0.78 5.15 17.22
CA ILE A 215 -0.16 4.18 16.31
C ILE A 215 0.43 3.05 17.15
N LYS A 216 0.08 1.81 16.84
CA LYS A 216 0.52 0.62 17.56
C LYS A 216 1.08 -0.42 16.61
N LYS A 217 2.12 -1.10 17.08
CA LYS A 217 2.70 -2.25 16.40
C LYS A 217 1.86 -3.50 16.72
N ALA A 218 1.55 -4.29 15.69
CA ALA A 218 1.06 -5.65 15.83
C ALA A 218 1.99 -6.46 16.75
N THR A 219 1.45 -7.37 17.56
CA THR A 219 2.10 -8.06 18.72
C THR A 219 2.08 -7.35 20.08
N SER A 220 1.60 -6.10 20.19
CA SER A 220 1.40 -5.48 21.51
C SER A 220 0.16 -6.02 22.22
N SER A 221 0.32 -6.58 23.43
CA SER A 221 -0.73 -7.23 24.24
C SER A 221 -1.71 -6.24 24.90
N GLU A 222 -2.04 -5.14 24.23
CA GLU A 222 -2.79 -4.01 24.80
C GLU A 222 -4.23 -3.92 24.25
N GLY A 223 -4.89 -5.08 24.09
CA GLY A 223 -6.31 -5.17 23.75
C GLY A 223 -6.67 -4.87 22.29
N GLY A 224 -5.69 -4.68 21.40
CA GLY A 224 -5.87 -4.60 19.94
C GLY A 224 -5.81 -5.97 19.25
N PRO A 225 -6.08 -6.07 17.94
CA PRO A 225 -5.93 -7.32 17.20
C PRO A 225 -4.47 -7.81 17.30
N PRO A 226 -4.25 -9.13 17.48
CA PRO A 226 -2.92 -9.68 17.72
C PRO A 226 -1.97 -9.46 16.53
N ASN A 227 -2.54 -9.33 15.33
CA ASN A 227 -1.86 -9.12 14.06
C ASN A 227 -2.42 -7.84 13.39
N ASP A 228 -1.59 -7.01 12.78
CA ASP A 228 -2.03 -6.04 11.76
C ASP A 228 -2.62 -6.82 10.58
N PHE A 229 -3.52 -6.19 9.83
CA PHE A 229 -4.10 -6.83 8.65
C PHE A 229 -3.02 -7.18 7.60
N THR A 230 -1.99 -6.35 7.60
CA THR A 230 -1.14 -6.08 6.47
C THR A 230 0.04 -7.07 6.37
N SER A 231 0.73 -7.35 7.48
CA SER A 231 1.92 -8.22 7.49
C SER A 231 1.96 -9.26 8.62
N GLY A 232 1.16 -9.06 9.67
CA GLY A 232 1.24 -9.77 10.95
C GLY A 232 2.24 -9.18 11.96
N MET A 233 3.06 -8.19 11.58
CA MET A 233 4.05 -7.52 12.44
C MET A 233 4.18 -5.99 12.21
N GLY A 234 3.25 -5.38 11.47
CA GLY A 234 3.25 -3.97 11.06
C GLY A 234 2.62 -3.03 12.08
N HIS A 235 2.19 -1.85 11.65
CA HIS A 235 1.54 -0.85 12.48
C HIS A 235 0.11 -0.58 12.05
N TYR A 236 -0.75 -0.24 13.00
CA TYR A 236 -2.11 0.22 12.76
C TYR A 236 -2.46 1.34 13.72
N LEU A 237 -3.55 2.05 13.44
CA LEU A 237 -4.06 3.06 14.35
C LEU A 237 -5.07 2.44 15.32
N LEU A 238 -4.78 2.51 16.61
CA LEU A 238 -5.59 1.93 17.69
C LEU A 238 -6.28 3.02 18.50
N LEU A 239 -7.54 2.77 18.82
CA LEU A 239 -8.30 3.50 19.82
C LEU A 239 -8.60 2.58 20.99
N LYS A 240 -7.94 2.82 22.12
CA LYS A 240 -8.23 2.09 23.37
C LYS A 240 -9.43 2.71 24.06
N THR A 241 -10.43 1.89 24.39
CA THR A 241 -11.59 2.37 25.14
C THR A 241 -11.43 2.19 26.65
N TYR A 242 -10.42 1.43 27.09
CA TYR A 242 -10.16 1.20 28.52
C TYR A 242 -9.96 2.49 29.31
N GLY A 243 -10.69 2.59 30.43
CA GLY A 243 -10.70 3.77 31.30
C GLY A 243 -11.42 4.99 30.71
N LYS A 244 -12.10 4.86 29.57
CA LYS A 244 -12.90 5.92 28.95
C LYS A 244 -14.38 5.77 29.29
N ARG A 245 -15.11 6.89 29.27
CA ARG A 245 -16.55 6.95 29.54
C ARG A 245 -17.35 6.73 28.26
N THR A 246 -18.49 6.08 28.36
CA THR A 246 -19.44 5.92 27.25
C THR A 246 -19.75 7.27 26.60
N GLY A 247 -19.73 7.29 25.27
CA GLY A 247 -19.98 8.49 24.47
C GLY A 247 -18.75 9.38 24.25
N GLN A 248 -17.63 9.16 24.95
CA GLN A 248 -16.38 9.86 24.62
C GLN A 248 -15.91 9.51 23.21
N LYS A 249 -15.24 10.47 22.57
CA LYS A 249 -14.84 10.40 21.17
C LYS A 249 -13.37 10.72 21.00
N ALA A 250 -12.78 10.14 19.96
CA ALA A 250 -11.48 10.50 19.41
C ALA A 250 -11.58 10.57 17.89
N SER A 251 -10.98 11.59 17.29
CA SER A 251 -11.08 11.86 15.87
C SER A 251 -9.70 11.91 15.20
N TYR A 252 -9.57 11.24 14.06
CA TYR A 252 -8.39 11.26 13.21
C TYR A 252 -8.76 11.84 11.84
N VAL A 253 -8.13 12.95 11.45
CA VAL A 253 -8.58 13.84 10.36
C VAL A 253 -7.49 13.98 9.31
N SER A 254 -7.88 14.00 8.03
CA SER A 254 -6.98 14.32 6.91
C SER A 254 -6.51 15.77 6.92
N ASN A 255 -5.51 16.06 6.11
CA ASN A 255 -4.94 17.40 5.98
C ASN A 255 -5.28 18.06 4.62
N GLY A 256 -6.54 18.46 4.44
CA GLY A 256 -7.02 19.26 3.32
C GLY A 256 -6.96 18.51 1.99
N ILE A 257 -8.07 17.90 1.59
CA ILE A 257 -8.19 17.23 0.30
C ILE A 257 -8.76 18.21 -0.72
N SER A 258 -8.11 18.31 -1.88
CA SER A 258 -8.56 19.15 -3.00
C SER A 258 -9.91 18.69 -3.55
N ARG A 259 -10.67 19.63 -4.13
CA ARG A 259 -11.92 19.32 -4.82
C ARG A 259 -11.73 18.24 -5.89
N SER A 260 -12.77 17.45 -6.12
CA SER A 260 -12.87 16.51 -7.24
C SER A 260 -14.23 16.63 -7.91
N ASP A 261 -14.22 16.82 -9.22
CA ASP A 261 -15.45 16.91 -10.03
C ASP A 261 -16.01 15.52 -10.37
N HIS A 262 -15.26 14.45 -10.07
CA HIS A 262 -15.60 13.06 -10.35
C HIS A 262 -16.05 12.28 -9.10
N GLY A 263 -15.98 12.89 -7.92
CA GLY A 263 -16.12 12.18 -6.66
C GLY A 263 -14.82 11.54 -6.18
N ALA A 264 -14.91 10.78 -5.10
CA ALA A 264 -13.77 10.07 -4.53
C ALA A 264 -14.16 8.69 -4.00
N CYS A 265 -13.15 7.83 -3.87
CA CYS A 265 -13.29 6.49 -3.35
C CYS A 265 -12.37 6.30 -2.15
N LEU A 266 -12.97 6.16 -0.97
CA LEU A 266 -12.26 5.84 0.26
C LEU A 266 -12.33 4.33 0.50
N SER A 267 -11.21 3.72 0.86
CA SER A 267 -11.17 2.34 1.31
C SER A 267 -10.20 2.17 2.47
N PHE A 268 -10.50 1.28 3.40
CA PHE A 268 -9.70 1.05 4.60
C PHE A 268 -10.05 -0.30 5.22
N TYR A 269 -9.16 -0.80 6.07
CA TYR A 269 -9.44 -1.92 6.96
C TYR A 269 -9.77 -1.41 8.35
N TYR A 270 -10.66 -2.10 9.04
CA TYR A 270 -11.04 -1.76 10.39
C TYR A 270 -11.28 -3.02 11.23
N PHE A 271 -11.16 -2.84 12.53
CA PHE A 271 -11.38 -3.86 13.53
C PHE A 271 -12.14 -3.24 14.70
N ILE A 272 -13.14 -3.96 15.21
CA ILE A 272 -13.90 -3.62 16.42
C ILE A 272 -14.00 -4.92 17.21
N ASN A 273 -13.38 -4.98 18.39
CA ASN A 273 -13.58 -6.12 19.29
C ASN A 273 -14.90 -5.95 20.04
N GLU A 274 -15.60 -7.06 20.26
CA GLU A 274 -16.79 -7.14 21.11
C GLU A 274 -18.02 -6.28 20.72
N GLN A 275 -19.21 -6.73 21.15
CA GLN A 275 -20.47 -6.18 20.63
C GLN A 275 -20.77 -4.76 21.12
N ARG A 276 -20.20 -4.37 22.26
CA ARG A 276 -20.58 -3.13 22.98
C ARG A 276 -19.44 -2.12 23.14
N VAL A 277 -18.31 -2.34 22.48
CA VAL A 277 -17.09 -1.56 22.69
C VAL A 277 -17.16 -0.15 22.12
N GLY A 278 -17.94 0.05 21.06
CA GLY A 278 -18.09 1.36 20.46
C GLY A 278 -18.57 1.37 19.03
N LYS A 279 -18.43 2.55 18.42
CA LYS A 279 -18.84 2.84 17.05
C LYS A 279 -17.70 3.51 16.29
N LEU A 280 -17.36 2.98 15.12
CA LEU A 280 -16.49 3.66 14.16
C LEU A 280 -17.37 4.42 13.17
N THR A 281 -17.08 5.71 12.96
CA THR A 281 -17.79 6.57 12.01
C THR A 281 -16.80 7.25 11.09
N VAL A 282 -17.07 7.24 9.79
CA VAL A 282 -16.37 8.05 8.79
C VAL A 282 -17.27 9.19 8.38
N SER A 283 -16.76 10.41 8.49
CA SER A 283 -17.46 11.62 8.08
C SER A 283 -16.63 12.42 7.07
N ILE A 284 -17.32 13.08 6.16
CA ILE A 284 -16.72 14.15 5.35
C ILE A 284 -16.98 15.49 6.03
N LEU A 285 -15.94 16.32 6.08
CA LEU A 285 -15.99 17.70 6.54
C LEU A 285 -15.86 18.60 5.31
N SER A 286 -16.97 19.15 4.83
CA SER A 286 -16.94 20.08 3.70
C SER A 286 -16.62 21.47 4.20
N LYS A 287 -15.64 22.14 3.57
CA LYS A 287 -15.30 23.54 3.85
C LYS A 287 -16.01 24.43 2.86
N SER A 288 -16.90 25.29 3.34
CA SER A 288 -17.58 26.31 2.54
C SER A 288 -17.37 27.67 3.19
N GLY A 289 -16.30 28.37 2.80
CA GLY A 289 -15.84 29.58 3.49
C GLY A 289 -15.49 29.30 4.96
N TRP A 290 -16.14 30.00 5.89
CA TRP A 290 -15.94 29.83 7.34
C TRP A 290 -16.75 28.69 7.96
N VAL A 291 -17.68 28.09 7.21
CA VAL A 291 -18.57 27.04 7.73
C VAL A 291 -18.01 25.66 7.37
N SER A 292 -17.83 24.81 8.38
CA SER A 292 -17.49 23.39 8.22
C SER A 292 -18.71 22.53 8.54
N THR A 293 -19.25 21.83 7.55
CA THR A 293 -20.34 20.88 7.76
C THR A 293 -19.82 19.45 7.79
N ALA A 294 -20.23 18.68 8.80
CA ALA A 294 -19.89 17.27 8.93
C ALA A 294 -21.05 16.39 8.44
N LYS A 295 -20.79 15.50 7.48
CA LYS A 295 -21.76 14.49 7.03
C LYS A 295 -21.19 13.10 7.23
N ILE A 296 -21.95 12.22 7.89
CA ILE A 296 -21.59 10.82 8.05
C ILE A 296 -21.72 10.12 6.69
N LEU A 297 -20.65 9.46 6.27
CA LEU A 297 -20.61 8.67 5.05
C LEU A 297 -20.77 7.17 5.34
N TRP A 298 -20.24 6.73 6.47
CA TRP A 298 -20.21 5.34 6.85
C TRP A 298 -20.12 5.21 8.38
N SER A 299 -20.74 4.19 8.95
CA SER A 299 -20.51 3.83 10.34
C SER A 299 -20.77 2.37 10.61
N ASN A 300 -20.07 1.80 11.59
CA ASN A 300 -20.30 0.43 12.03
C ASN A 300 -20.09 0.26 13.55
N THR A 301 -20.72 -0.77 14.11
CA THR A 301 -20.73 -1.17 15.52
C THR A 301 -20.67 -2.69 15.62
N GLY A 302 -20.27 -3.24 16.77
CA GLY A 302 -20.48 -4.65 17.09
C GLY A 302 -19.25 -5.56 16.96
N ASN A 303 -19.35 -6.79 17.48
CA ASN A 303 -18.29 -7.80 17.47
C ASN A 303 -18.16 -8.39 16.08
N GLN A 304 -16.97 -8.30 15.50
CA GLN A 304 -16.69 -8.78 14.15
C GLN A 304 -15.91 -10.11 14.13
N SER A 305 -16.10 -10.93 15.16
CA SER A 305 -15.53 -12.27 15.26
C SER A 305 -14.00 -12.28 15.29
N GLY A 306 -13.39 -11.23 15.85
CA GLY A 306 -11.93 -11.13 15.99
C GLY A 306 -11.14 -10.93 14.69
N ASN A 307 -11.77 -10.54 13.59
CA ASN A 307 -11.10 -10.38 12.29
C ASN A 307 -11.19 -8.96 11.75
N TRP A 308 -10.15 -8.51 11.05
CA TRP A 308 -10.17 -7.29 10.25
C TRP A 308 -11.26 -7.37 9.16
N LYS A 309 -11.94 -6.25 8.93
CA LYS A 309 -12.95 -6.09 7.88
C LYS A 309 -12.53 -4.99 6.93
N PHE A 310 -12.92 -5.13 5.67
CA PHE A 310 -12.70 -4.15 4.63
C PHE A 310 -13.93 -3.26 4.46
N ALA A 311 -13.72 -1.95 4.36
CA ALA A 311 -14.76 -0.99 4.00
C ALA A 311 -14.36 -0.22 2.75
N LYS A 312 -15.37 0.09 1.92
CA LYS A 312 -15.26 0.90 0.70
C LYS A 312 -16.41 1.89 0.70
N VAL A 313 -16.12 3.19 0.59
CA VAL A 313 -17.07 4.29 0.79
C VAL A 313 -16.97 5.25 -0.40
N SER A 314 -18.06 5.34 -1.17
CA SER A 314 -18.17 6.29 -2.28
C SER A 314 -18.48 7.69 -1.77
N LEU A 315 -17.73 8.68 -2.26
CA LEU A 315 -17.96 10.09 -2.03
C LEU A 315 -18.46 10.72 -3.33
N PRO A 316 -19.77 11.01 -3.45
CA PRO A 316 -20.33 11.63 -4.65
C PRO A 316 -19.70 13.00 -4.94
N LYS A 317 -19.73 13.40 -6.22
CA LYS A 317 -19.28 14.73 -6.68
C LYS A 317 -19.91 15.90 -5.92
N THR A 318 -21.14 15.73 -5.44
CA THR A 318 -21.86 16.76 -4.68
C THR A 318 -21.24 17.06 -3.31
N LEU A 319 -20.47 16.12 -2.75
CA LEU A 319 -19.79 16.29 -1.47
C LEU A 319 -18.31 16.71 -1.63
N THR A 320 -17.78 16.59 -2.85
CA THR A 320 -16.37 16.81 -3.18
C THR A 320 -16.15 18.00 -4.12
N SER A 321 -17.20 18.79 -4.37
CA SER A 321 -17.19 20.01 -5.21
C SER A 321 -16.36 21.16 -4.64
N GLN A 322 -16.04 21.09 -3.35
CA GLN A 322 -15.13 22.00 -2.65
C GLN A 322 -14.04 21.18 -1.96
N SER A 323 -13.00 21.84 -1.44
CA SER A 323 -12.03 21.16 -0.58
C SER A 323 -12.71 20.56 0.63
N TYR A 324 -12.27 19.37 1.03
CA TYR A 324 -12.91 18.62 2.10
C TYR A 324 -11.87 17.89 2.96
N ASP A 325 -12.30 17.41 4.12
CA ASP A 325 -11.52 16.51 4.96
C ASP A 325 -12.30 15.21 5.21
N ILE A 326 -11.57 14.12 5.41
CA ILE A 326 -12.10 12.85 5.92
C ILE A 326 -11.73 12.73 7.38
N MET A 327 -12.72 12.38 8.20
CA MET A 327 -12.56 12.19 9.62
C MET A 327 -13.06 10.81 10.04
N PHE A 328 -12.15 10.02 10.62
CA PHE A 328 -12.49 8.80 11.34
C PHE A 328 -12.74 9.16 12.80
N THR A 329 -13.90 8.79 13.33
CA THR A 329 -14.27 9.03 14.72
C THR A 329 -14.65 7.72 15.39
N GLY A 330 -13.93 7.37 16.45
CA GLY A 330 -14.32 6.28 17.33
C GLY A 330 -15.08 6.84 18.52
N THR A 331 -16.23 6.23 18.81
CA THR A 331 -17.07 6.58 19.98
C THR A 331 -17.08 5.40 20.93
N VAL A 332 -16.76 5.64 22.21
CA VAL A 332 -16.74 4.63 23.26
C VAL A 332 -18.16 4.15 23.54
N GLY A 333 -18.34 2.82 23.54
CA GLY A 333 -19.62 2.17 23.82
C GLY A 333 -19.88 2.00 25.32
N THR A 334 -20.82 1.11 25.65
CA THR A 334 -21.14 0.77 27.04
C THR A 334 -20.15 -0.20 27.66
N ASP A 335 -19.48 -1.00 26.83
CA ASP A 335 -18.31 -1.77 27.22
C ASP A 335 -17.06 -0.95 26.88
N ASN A 336 -16.19 -0.73 27.85
CA ASN A 336 -14.96 0.01 27.66
C ASN A 336 -13.71 -0.89 27.78
N SER A 337 -13.87 -2.21 27.83
CA SER A 337 -12.74 -3.15 27.90
C SER A 337 -12.05 -3.40 26.55
N GLY A 338 -12.60 -2.85 25.47
CA GLY A 338 -12.14 -3.13 24.11
C GLY A 338 -11.30 -2.05 23.42
N SER A 339 -11.29 -2.13 22.11
CA SER A 339 -10.58 -1.27 21.19
C SER A 339 -11.19 -1.24 19.79
N LEU A 340 -10.93 -0.15 19.09
CA LEU A 340 -11.20 -0.01 17.67
C LEU A 340 -9.85 0.15 16.97
N ALA A 341 -9.66 -0.44 15.81
CA ALA A 341 -8.47 -0.20 15.01
C ALA A 341 -8.82 0.10 13.55
N ILE A 342 -7.99 0.91 12.90
CA ILE A 342 -8.06 1.18 11.46
C ILE A 342 -6.68 1.05 10.84
N ASP A 343 -6.65 0.58 9.59
CA ASP A 343 -5.42 0.29 8.87
C ASP A 343 -5.59 0.45 7.35
N ASP A 344 -4.48 0.57 6.62
CA ASP A 344 -4.42 0.59 5.14
C ASP A 344 -5.45 1.55 4.50
N ILE A 345 -5.47 2.81 4.95
CA ILE A 345 -6.39 3.85 4.45
C ILE A 345 -5.92 4.30 3.08
N THR A 346 -6.81 4.27 2.09
CA THR A 346 -6.57 4.78 0.74
C THR A 346 -7.71 5.67 0.31
N LEU A 347 -7.39 6.88 -0.14
CA LEU A 347 -8.32 7.78 -0.82
C LEU A 347 -7.88 7.98 -2.27
N LYS A 348 -8.71 7.55 -3.21
CA LYS A 348 -8.58 7.91 -4.63
C LYS A 348 -9.50 9.07 -4.93
N ASN A 349 -8.97 10.22 -5.32
CA ASN A 349 -9.75 11.44 -5.59
C ASN A 349 -10.10 11.60 -7.08
N THR A 350 -10.37 10.49 -7.77
CA THR A 350 -10.55 10.44 -9.23
C THR A 350 -11.88 9.84 -9.67
N GLY A 351 -12.77 9.54 -8.72
CA GLY A 351 -14.01 8.83 -9.00
C GLY A 351 -14.59 8.16 -7.76
N VAL A 352 -15.89 7.90 -7.78
CA VAL A 352 -16.55 7.08 -6.76
C VAL A 352 -16.06 5.62 -6.79
N CYS A 353 -16.22 4.93 -5.67
CA CYS A 353 -16.05 3.50 -5.60
C CYS A 353 -17.13 2.75 -6.40
#